data_AF-A0A372RP04-F1
#
_entry.id   AF-A0A372RP04-F1
#
_cell.length_a   1.000
_cell.length_b   1.000
_cell.length_c   1.000
_cell.angle_alpha   90.00
_cell.angle_beta   90.00
_cell.angle_gamma   90.00
#
_symmetry.space_group_name_H-M   'P 1'
#
loop_
_entity.id
_entity.type
_entity.pdbx_description
1 polymer ?
#
loop_
_entity_poly.entity_id
_entity_poly.type
_entity_poly.pdbx_seq_one_letter_code
_entity_poly.pdbx_strand_id
1 'polypeptide(L)'
;IKNPMDLFTINSKLENNQYTSTEEFEKDIRLIFRNCYTYNNVGSEIYCLGEELESHFNKIWNKKQRERLKRVQDTDANSSGKLK
;
A
#
# COMPACT_ATOMS: atom_id res chain seq x y z
N ILE A 1 -6.04 6.13 19.99
CA ILE A 1 -6.19 5.61 18.61
C ILE A 1 -7.59 5.02 18.46
N LYS A 2 -8.36 5.41 17.44
CA LYS A 2 -9.76 4.97 17.26
C LYS A 2 -9.91 3.68 16.46
N ASN A 3 -9.04 3.50 15.46
CA ASN A 3 -9.03 2.32 14.58
C ASN A 3 -7.62 1.73 14.61
N PRO A 4 -7.32 0.75 15.49
CA PRO A 4 -6.03 0.07 15.49
C PRO A 4 -5.83 -0.71 14.19
N MET A 5 -4.57 -0.85 13.77
CA MET A 5 -4.17 -1.66 12.63
C MET A 5 -2.71 -2.06 12.81
N ASP A 6 -2.35 -3.26 12.33
CA ASP A 6 -1.01 -3.83 12.41
C ASP A 6 -0.80 -4.82 11.24
N LEU A 7 0.45 -5.21 11.01
CA LEU A 7 0.80 -6.08 9.87
C LEU A 7 0.23 -7.50 9.99
N PHE A 8 0.02 -8.01 11.20
CA PHE A 8 -0.59 -9.34 11.40
C PHE A 8 -2.07 -9.29 11.00
N THR A 9 -2.80 -8.26 11.44
CA THR A 9 -4.18 -8.03 11.02
C THR A 9 -4.30 -7.90 9.50
N ILE A 10 -3.41 -7.13 8.85
CA ILE A 10 -3.39 -7.00 7.38
C ILE A 10 -3.12 -8.34 6.70
N ASN A 11 -2.18 -9.14 7.23
CA ASN A 11 -1.90 -10.47 6.69
C ASN A 11 -3.12 -11.39 6.79
N SER A 12 -3.79 -11.42 7.94
CA SER A 12 -5.04 -12.18 8.10
C SER A 12 -6.14 -11.71 7.15
N LYS A 13 -6.27 -10.39 6.91
CA LYS A 13 -7.23 -9.85 5.95
C LYS A 13 -6.92 -10.30 4.51
N LEU A 14 -5.64 -10.34 4.13
CA LEU A 14 -5.20 -10.87 2.84
C LEU A 14 -5.53 -12.35 2.68
N GLU A 15 -5.16 -13.18 3.65
CA GLU A 15 -5.39 -14.64 3.63
C GLU A 15 -6.88 -14.99 3.55
N ASN A 16 -7.73 -14.16 4.15
CA ASN A 16 -9.18 -14.34 4.14
C ASN A 16 -9.89 -13.61 2.99
N ASN A 17 -9.15 -13.12 1.97
CA ASN A 17 -9.71 -12.40 0.80
C ASN A 17 -10.60 -11.20 1.18
N GLN A 18 -10.28 -10.50 2.27
CA GLN A 18 -11.10 -9.39 2.79
C GLN A 18 -10.77 -8.03 2.15
N TYR A 19 -9.86 -8.00 1.18
CA TYR A 19 -9.57 -6.83 0.37
C TYR A 19 -10.15 -7.03 -1.03
N THR A 20 -11.04 -6.13 -1.43
CA THR A 20 -11.66 -6.15 -2.77
C THR A 20 -10.80 -5.42 -3.80
N SER A 21 -9.83 -4.62 -3.34
CA SER A 21 -8.94 -3.82 -4.17
C SER A 21 -7.58 -3.61 -3.52
N THR A 22 -6.58 -3.30 -4.33
CA THR A 22 -5.23 -2.94 -3.83
C THR A 22 -5.24 -1.65 -3.01
N GLU A 23 -6.21 -0.79 -3.26
CA GLU A 23 -6.40 0.50 -2.61
C GLU A 23 -6.90 0.33 -1.17
N GLU A 24 -7.72 -0.70 -0.89
CA GLU A 24 -8.12 -1.03 0.49
C GLU A 24 -6.94 -1.57 1.31
N PHE A 25 -6.10 -2.42 0.71
CA PHE A 25 -4.86 -2.88 1.34
C PHE A 25 -3.92 -1.70 1.66
N GLU A 26 -3.73 -0.78 0.70
CA GLU A 26 -2.90 0.42 0.93
C GLU A 26 -3.45 1.25 2.09
N LYS A 27 -4.77 1.48 2.14
CA LYS A 27 -5.40 2.27 3.22
C LYS A 27 -5.08 1.73 4.61
N ASP A 28 -5.08 0.41 4.79
CA ASP A 28 -4.74 -0.18 6.09
C ASP A 28 -3.26 -0.05 6.42
N ILE A 29 -2.36 -0.21 5.46
CA ILE A 29 -0.92 0.06 5.67
C ILE A 29 -0.72 1.53 6.08
N ARG A 30 -1.36 2.48 5.39
CA ARG A 30 -1.31 3.91 5.74
C ARG A 30 -1.86 4.19 7.12
N LEU A 31 -2.87 3.43 7.56
CA LEU A 31 -3.44 3.56 8.89
C LEU A 31 -2.44 3.19 9.99
N ILE A 32 -1.56 2.20 9.76
CA ILE A 32 -0.45 1.88 10.67
C ILE A 32 0.44 3.10 10.88
N PHE A 33 0.91 3.73 9.79
CA PHE A 33 1.78 4.92 9.87
C PHE A 33 1.07 6.10 10.53
N ARG A 34 -0.16 6.40 10.12
CA ARG A 34 -0.94 7.49 10.72
C ARG A 34 -1.15 7.28 12.22
N ASN A 35 -1.48 6.07 12.64
CA ASN A 35 -1.63 5.75 14.05
C ASN A 35 -0.31 5.89 14.81
N CYS A 36 0.80 5.43 14.21
CA CYS A 36 2.15 5.61 14.75
C CYS A 36 2.45 7.08 15.03
N TYR A 37 2.27 7.95 14.04
CA TYR A 37 2.57 9.38 14.18
C TYR A 37 1.58 10.14 15.06
N THR A 38 0.35 9.63 15.19
CA THR A 38 -0.66 10.23 16.07
C THR A 38 -0.38 9.91 17.55
N TYR A 39 0.16 8.73 17.84
CA TYR A 39 0.39 8.29 19.21
C TYR A 39 1.77 8.71 19.74
N ASN A 40 2.79 8.67 18.88
CA ASN A 40 4.17 8.89 19.28
C ASN A 40 4.63 10.32 19.02
N ASN A 41 5.46 10.85 19.91
CA ASN A 41 6.03 12.19 19.75
C ASN A 41 6.96 12.24 18.54
N VAL A 42 6.92 13.35 17.82
CA VAL A 42 7.84 13.64 16.71
C VAL A 42 9.29 13.53 17.21
N GLY A 43 10.13 12.82 16.45
CA GLY A 43 11.55 12.60 16.78
C GLY A 43 11.82 11.51 17.82
N SER A 44 10.79 10.87 18.38
CA SER A 44 10.97 9.64 19.16
C SER A 44 11.46 8.49 18.26
N GLU A 45 12.16 7.52 18.83
CA GLU A 45 12.67 6.35 18.08
C GLU A 45 11.57 5.65 17.28
N ILE A 46 10.40 5.41 17.90
CA ILE A 46 9.25 4.76 17.24
C ILE A 46 8.70 5.62 16.09
N TYR A 47 8.66 6.94 16.24
CA TYR A 47 8.23 7.84 15.17
C TYR A 47 9.17 7.73 13.97
N CYS A 48 10.48 7.80 14.20
CA CYS A 48 11.50 7.71 13.15
C CYS A 48 11.48 6.35 12.43
N LEU A 49 11.32 5.25 13.18
CA LEU A 49 11.15 3.91 12.60
C LEU A 49 9.88 3.81 11.74
N GLY A 50 8.81 4.49 12.13
CA GLY A 50 7.59 4.62 11.33
C GLY A 50 7.87 5.30 9.98
N GLU A 51 8.60 6.42 10.00
CA GLU A 51 8.98 7.16 8.78
C GLU A 51 9.86 6.32 7.84
N GLU A 52 10.83 5.59 8.40
CA GLU A 52 11.69 4.70 7.62
C GLU A 52 10.86 3.60 6.94
N LEU A 53 9.99 2.92 7.71
CA LEU A 53 9.14 1.86 7.17
C LEU A 53 8.18 2.40 6.09
N GLU A 54 7.59 3.58 6.29
CA GLU A 54 6.74 4.23 5.28
C GLU A 54 7.51 4.56 4.00
N SER A 55 8.75 5.05 4.13
CA SER A 55 9.63 5.31 2.98
C SER A 55 9.92 4.04 2.18
N HIS A 56 10.21 2.93 2.86
CA HIS A 56 10.40 1.62 2.21
C HIS A 56 9.13 1.13 1.51
N PHE A 57 7.98 1.23 2.17
CA PHE A 57 6.69 0.89 1.56
C PHE A 57 6.44 1.72 0.28
N ASN A 58 6.64 3.04 0.34
CA ASN A 58 6.44 3.94 -0.79
C ASN A 58 7.28 3.58 -2.01
N LYS A 59 8.56 3.22 -1.80
CA LYS A 59 9.46 2.81 -2.89
C LYS A 59 8.92 1.58 -3.62
N ILE A 60 8.51 0.56 -2.86
CA ILE A 60 7.99 -0.71 -3.39
C ILE A 60 6.64 -0.47 -4.07
N TRP A 61 5.72 0.22 -3.39
CA TRP A 61 4.36 0.49 -3.88
C TRP A 61 4.41 1.25 -5.20
N ASN A 62 5.15 2.37 -5.26
CA ASN A 62 5.26 3.18 -6.47
C ASN A 62 5.88 2.42 -7.66
N LYS A 63 6.86 1.54 -7.39
CA LYS A 63 7.42 0.66 -8.43
C LYS A 63 6.34 -0.28 -8.97
N LYS A 64 5.59 -0.95 -8.10
CA LYS A 64 4.48 -1.85 -8.50
C LYS A 64 3.38 -1.12 -9.27
N GLN A 65 3.04 0.10 -8.88
CA GLN A 65 2.05 0.92 -9.59
C GLN A 65 2.49 1.27 -11.01
N ARG A 66 3.76 1.65 -11.20
CA ARG A 66 4.32 1.90 -12.54
C ARG A 66 4.33 0.64 -13.40
N GLU A 67 4.69 -0.51 -12.84
CA GLU A 67 4.65 -1.79 -13.53
C GLU A 67 3.22 -2.17 -13.95
N ARG A 68 2.23 -1.93 -13.07
CA ARG A 68 0.81 -2.15 -13.36
C ARG A 68 0.35 -1.28 -14.52
N LEU A 69 0.69 0.01 -14.51
CA LEU A 69 0.28 0.95 -15.56
C LEU A 69 0.85 0.57 -16.93
N LYS A 70 2.12 0.14 -16.99
CA LYS A 70 2.74 -0.35 -18.23
C LYS A 70 1.99 -1.56 -18.81
N ARG A 71 1.64 -2.53 -17.95
CA ARG A 71 0.87 -3.71 -18.40
C ARG A 71 -0.50 -3.36 -18.98
N VAL A 72 -1.20 -2.39 -18.42
CA VAL A 72 -2.50 -1.94 -18.94
C VAL A 72 -2.34 -1.30 -20.32
N GLN A 73 -1.31 -0.46 -20.50
CA GLN A 73 -1.03 0.17 -21.80
C GLN A 73 -0.69 -0.87 -22.88
N ASP A 74 0.08 -1.90 -22.52
CA ASP A 74 0.42 -2.99 -23.45
C ASP A 74 -0.83 -3.80 -23.88
N THR A 75 -1.79 -4.02 -22.97
CA THR A 75 -3.04 -4.73 -23.30
C THR A 75 -3.97 -3.91 -24.21
N ASP A 76 -4.01 -2.59 -24.04
CA ASP A 76 -4.84 -1.69 -24.85
C ASP A 76 -4.26 -1.49 -26.26
N ALA A 77 -2.92 -1.44 -26.38
CA ALA A 77 -2.25 -1.39 -27.67
C ALA A 77 -2.46 -2.68 -28.49
N ASN A 78 -2.49 -3.84 -27.83
CA ASN A 78 -2.62 -5.14 -28.51
C ASN A 78 -4.07 -5.48 -28.90
N SER A 79 -5.07 -4.89 -28.24
CA SER A 79 -6.49 -5.02 -28.61
C SER A 79 -6.88 -4.14 -29.81
N SER A 80 -6.20 -3.00 -29.99
CA SER A 80 -6.43 -2.07 -31.10
C SER A 80 -5.86 -2.54 -32.45
N GLY A 81 -4.98 -3.55 -32.45
CA GLY A 81 -4.33 -4.10 -33.66
C GLY A 81 -5.11 -5.17 -34.42
N LYS A 82 -6.29 -5.59 -33.96
CA LYS A 82 -7.05 -6.73 -34.53
C LYS A 82 -8.18 -6.37 -35.51
N LEU A 83 -8.26 -5.11 -35.95
CA LEU A 83 -9.17 -4.66 -37.01
C LEU A 83 -8.39 -4.29 -38.28
N LYS A 84 -7.77 -5.27 -38.93
CA LYS A 84 -7.44 -5.24 -40.37
C LYS A 84 -7.53 -6.65 -40.93
#